data_AF-A0A934VSW0-F1
#
_entry.id   AF-A0A934VSW0-F1
#
_cell.length_a   1.000
_cell.length_b   1.000
_cell.length_c   1.000
_cell.angle_alpha   90.00
_cell.angle_beta   90.00
_cell.angle_gamma   90.00
#
_symmetry.space_group_name_H-M   'P 1'
#
loop_
_entity.id
_entity.type
_entity.pdbx_description
1 polymer ?
#
loop_
_entity_poly.entity_id
_entity_poly.type
_entity_poly.pdbx_seq_one_letter_code
_entity_poly.pdbx_strand_id
1 'polypeptide(L)'
;MKWCSLILFVLVTSVSAQTSPKWLEMFRELDADGDGALSTAETRKKPGWRKADLNNDGSITFMEAQTFLKRNATPRVPKISADAVFANSEHFLTVDGRERSYVLQLPKREFEKKVPLVVFFHGGGGSAQRLAVPGMGPLMGGDDFIAVYPNAWKGNWNDGRSARNIVSQVEGVDDVKFVRQIVEKVSELYAVDRSRVFAAGISNGAIFSHRLAVEASDVFAGIAPVIGGLAEPLAKDFKPVYPVSLFVIQGDQDTFVPIDGGAILGRDRRGRVIATEEMLGLYLLHNKISAKPTKSLLPDLDPEDGTRTECRLYPAGDDCVLVQYYLIRNGGHRMPGIAQVAEREAITGKVSLDFSGYEEIWKFFKKCPPRIIYSCTQNRDTKEERNLSEN
;
A
#
# COMPACT_ATOMS: atom_id res chain seq x y z
N MET A 1 -9.40 -67.04 22.18
CA MET A 1 -9.30 -65.59 22.46
C MET A 1 -9.79 -64.83 21.24
N LYS A 2 -10.73 -63.91 21.42
CA LYS A 2 -11.52 -63.26 20.36
C LYS A 2 -10.93 -61.89 19.97
N TRP A 3 -10.85 -61.66 18.65
CA TRP A 3 -11.16 -60.46 17.86
C TRP A 3 -10.46 -59.09 18.05
N CYS A 4 -10.26 -58.46 16.87
CA CYS A 4 -10.17 -57.03 16.53
C CYS A 4 -8.85 -56.27 16.74
N SER A 5 -8.21 -55.89 15.62
CA SER A 5 -7.51 -54.60 15.49
C SER A 5 -7.78 -53.97 14.13
N LEU A 6 -8.06 -52.66 14.22
CA LEU A 6 -8.65 -51.75 13.26
C LEU A 6 -7.64 -51.30 12.18
N ILE A 7 -8.17 -51.07 10.98
CA ILE A 7 -7.52 -50.41 9.85
C ILE A 7 -7.39 -48.90 10.16
N LEU A 8 -6.19 -48.32 9.95
CA LEU A 8 -6.03 -46.87 9.83
C LEU A 8 -5.38 -46.54 8.48
N PHE A 9 -6.19 -45.97 7.58
CA PHE A 9 -5.73 -45.31 6.36
C PHE A 9 -5.01 -44.01 6.74
N VAL A 10 -3.78 -43.83 6.27
CA VAL A 10 -3.17 -42.50 6.17
C VAL A 10 -3.00 -42.18 4.68
N LEU A 11 -3.82 -41.24 4.23
CA LEU A 11 -3.70 -40.55 2.95
C LEU A 11 -2.37 -39.78 2.93
N VAL A 12 -1.45 -40.18 2.05
CA VAL A 12 -0.37 -39.31 1.60
C VAL A 12 -0.96 -38.35 0.58
N THR A 13 -1.29 -37.14 1.00
CA THR A 13 -1.61 -36.06 0.06
C THR A 13 -0.29 -35.54 -0.52
N SER A 14 -0.18 -35.67 -1.84
CA SER A 14 0.88 -35.17 -2.70
C SER A 14 1.17 -33.67 -2.47
N VAL A 15 2.42 -33.35 -2.15
CA VAL A 15 2.99 -32.01 -2.37
C VAL A 15 2.98 -31.77 -3.88
N SER A 16 2.31 -30.73 -4.37
CA SER A 16 2.45 -30.31 -5.76
C SER A 16 3.88 -29.78 -5.96
N ALA A 17 4.70 -30.50 -6.72
CA ALA A 17 6.00 -30.03 -7.16
C ALA A 17 5.84 -28.70 -7.91
N GLN A 18 6.46 -27.63 -7.41
CA GLN A 18 6.68 -26.42 -8.22
C GLN A 18 7.53 -26.84 -9.43
N THR A 19 6.97 -26.69 -10.63
CA THR A 19 7.67 -27.02 -11.86
C THR A 19 8.89 -26.12 -12.03
N SER A 20 10.02 -26.73 -12.34
CA SER A 20 11.28 -26.04 -12.63
C SER A 20 11.07 -25.00 -13.74
N PRO A 21 11.72 -23.81 -13.69
CA PRO A 21 11.64 -22.86 -14.79
C PRO A 21 12.06 -23.53 -16.11
N LYS A 22 11.29 -23.37 -17.18
CA LYS A 22 11.53 -24.03 -18.48
C LYS A 22 12.95 -23.84 -19.03
N TRP A 23 13.63 -22.73 -18.70
CA TRP A 23 15.01 -22.49 -19.11
C TRP A 23 16.02 -23.36 -18.36
N LEU A 24 15.73 -23.73 -17.09
CA LEU A 24 16.55 -24.60 -16.26
C LEU A 24 16.55 -26.03 -16.82
N GLU A 25 15.38 -26.49 -17.29
CA GLU A 25 15.25 -27.76 -18.01
C GLU A 25 16.06 -27.71 -19.32
N MET A 26 15.93 -26.64 -20.10
CA MET A 26 16.70 -26.47 -21.33
C MET A 26 18.22 -26.36 -21.10
N PHE A 27 18.66 -25.79 -19.98
CA PHE A 27 20.08 -25.71 -19.61
C PHE A 27 20.60 -27.11 -19.30
N ARG A 28 19.89 -27.88 -18.48
CA ARG A 28 20.22 -29.27 -18.14
C ARG A 28 20.17 -30.22 -19.34
N GLU A 29 19.31 -29.95 -20.33
CA GLU A 29 19.27 -30.71 -21.58
C GLU A 29 20.49 -30.45 -22.48
N LEU A 30 21.11 -29.27 -22.36
CA LEU A 30 22.26 -28.89 -23.16
C LEU A 30 23.59 -29.25 -22.49
N ASP A 31 23.63 -29.24 -21.16
CA ASP A 31 24.74 -29.67 -20.30
C ASP A 31 24.84 -31.20 -20.35
N ALA A 32 25.47 -31.70 -21.40
CA ALA A 32 25.47 -33.11 -21.78
C ALA A 32 26.52 -33.91 -21.00
N ASP A 33 27.59 -33.26 -20.57
CA ASP A 33 28.62 -33.86 -19.71
C ASP A 33 28.35 -33.65 -18.20
N GLY A 34 27.41 -32.78 -17.85
CA GLY A 34 26.90 -32.60 -16.48
C GLY A 34 27.85 -31.79 -15.60
N ASP A 35 28.73 -30.98 -16.19
CA ASP A 35 29.72 -30.19 -15.47
C ASP A 35 29.16 -28.87 -14.91
N GLY A 36 27.91 -28.54 -15.24
CA GLY A 36 27.20 -27.35 -14.77
C GLY A 36 27.48 -26.09 -15.59
N ALA A 37 28.15 -26.21 -16.73
CA ALA A 37 28.40 -25.15 -17.70
C ALA A 37 28.09 -25.64 -19.13
N LEU A 38 27.78 -24.70 -20.04
CA LEU A 38 27.60 -25.03 -21.45
C LEU A 38 28.82 -24.64 -22.25
N SER A 39 29.48 -25.62 -22.86
CA SER A 39 30.59 -25.42 -23.77
C SER A 39 30.13 -24.92 -25.16
N THR A 40 31.11 -24.48 -25.93
CA THR A 40 30.92 -24.11 -27.34
C THR A 40 30.40 -25.28 -28.20
N ALA A 41 30.72 -26.52 -27.81
CA ALA A 41 30.27 -27.74 -28.47
C ALA A 41 28.79 -28.04 -28.16
N GLU A 42 28.37 -27.89 -26.91
CA GLU A 42 27.00 -28.14 -26.45
C GLU A 42 26.00 -27.10 -26.98
N THR A 43 26.42 -25.84 -27.05
CA THR A 43 25.59 -24.77 -27.62
C THR A 43 25.48 -24.79 -29.14
N ARG A 44 26.14 -25.72 -29.85
CA ARG A 44 26.16 -25.79 -31.33
C ARG A 44 24.77 -25.87 -31.95
N LYS A 45 23.83 -26.60 -31.32
CA LYS A 45 22.45 -26.76 -31.80
C LYS A 45 21.53 -25.60 -31.40
N LYS A 46 21.93 -24.75 -30.44
CA LYS A 46 21.18 -23.56 -30.00
C LYS A 46 22.14 -22.36 -29.85
N PRO A 47 22.64 -21.80 -30.97
CA PRO A 47 23.69 -20.77 -30.96
C PRO A 47 23.29 -19.47 -30.25
N GLY A 48 21.99 -19.24 -30.01
CA GLY A 48 21.50 -18.12 -29.21
C GLY A 48 22.01 -18.10 -27.77
N TRP A 49 22.39 -19.26 -27.21
CA TRP A 49 22.98 -19.37 -25.88
C TRP A 49 24.38 -18.77 -25.81
N ARG A 50 25.12 -18.65 -26.92
CA ARG A 50 26.45 -18.03 -26.92
C ARG A 50 26.45 -16.56 -26.52
N LYS A 51 25.30 -15.88 -26.65
CA LYS A 51 25.14 -14.51 -26.16
C LYS A 51 25.09 -14.44 -24.62
N ALA A 52 24.90 -15.58 -23.96
CA ALA A 52 24.88 -15.73 -22.51
C ALA A 52 26.27 -15.96 -21.92
N ASP A 53 27.31 -16.12 -22.72
CA ASP A 53 28.70 -16.07 -22.26
C ASP A 53 29.03 -14.60 -21.97
N LEU A 54 29.03 -14.23 -20.69
CA LEU A 54 29.11 -12.81 -20.27
C LEU A 54 30.54 -12.35 -20.06
N ASN A 55 31.47 -13.29 -19.83
CA ASN A 55 32.88 -13.01 -19.60
C ASN A 55 33.75 -13.33 -20.84
N ASN A 56 33.16 -13.92 -21.89
CA ASN A 56 33.79 -14.37 -23.13
C ASN A 56 34.89 -15.43 -22.93
N ASP A 57 34.73 -16.31 -21.95
CA ASP A 57 35.67 -17.41 -21.68
C ASP A 57 35.39 -18.68 -22.51
N GLY A 58 34.30 -18.70 -23.28
CA GLY A 58 33.92 -19.82 -24.14
C GLY A 58 33.09 -20.90 -23.44
N SER A 59 32.77 -20.69 -22.16
CA SER A 59 31.85 -21.48 -21.34
C SER A 59 30.69 -20.60 -20.85
N ILE A 60 29.52 -21.20 -20.63
CA ILE A 60 28.35 -20.49 -20.08
C ILE A 60 27.95 -21.18 -18.80
N THR A 61 28.38 -20.63 -17.69
CA THR A 61 27.98 -21.13 -16.37
C THR A 61 26.49 -20.92 -16.13
N PHE A 62 25.94 -21.67 -15.18
CA PHE A 62 24.57 -21.48 -14.70
C PHE A 62 24.26 -20.01 -14.34
N MET A 63 25.22 -19.32 -13.73
CA MET A 63 25.07 -17.94 -13.31
C MET A 63 25.02 -16.97 -14.49
N GLU A 64 25.81 -17.21 -15.52
CA GLU A 64 25.83 -16.38 -16.73
C GLU A 64 24.56 -16.59 -17.55
N ALA A 65 24.11 -17.84 -17.68
CA ALA A 65 22.81 -18.21 -18.23
C ALA A 65 21.65 -17.48 -17.52
N GLN A 66 21.60 -17.56 -16.19
CA GLN A 66 20.56 -16.90 -15.40
C GLN A 66 20.62 -15.37 -15.54
N THR A 67 21.83 -14.81 -15.56
CA THR A 67 22.06 -13.37 -15.67
C THR A 67 21.67 -12.84 -17.06
N PHE A 68 22.04 -13.56 -18.12
CA PHE A 68 21.66 -13.24 -19.49
C PHE A 68 20.13 -13.27 -19.69
N LEU A 69 19.46 -14.28 -19.14
CA LEU A 69 18.01 -14.40 -19.21
C LEU A 69 17.28 -13.32 -18.40
N LYS A 70 17.84 -12.90 -17.25
CA LYS A 70 17.32 -11.76 -16.48
C LYS A 70 17.55 -10.42 -17.19
N ARG A 71 18.71 -10.21 -17.81
CA ARG A 71 19.03 -8.98 -18.57
C ARG A 71 18.19 -8.81 -19.83
N ASN A 72 17.90 -9.91 -20.52
CA ASN A 72 17.09 -9.91 -21.75
C ASN A 72 15.60 -10.21 -21.51
N ALA A 73 15.20 -10.42 -20.25
CA ALA A 73 13.80 -10.30 -19.88
C ALA A 73 13.41 -8.85 -20.09
N THR A 74 12.80 -8.56 -21.25
CA THR A 74 11.91 -7.41 -21.37
C THR A 74 10.98 -7.47 -20.15
N PRO A 75 10.78 -6.39 -19.39
CA PRO A 75 9.73 -6.36 -18.39
C PRO A 75 8.45 -6.61 -19.16
N ARG A 76 8.01 -7.87 -19.18
CA ARG A 76 6.66 -8.19 -19.58
C ARG A 76 5.85 -7.50 -18.51
N VAL A 77 5.25 -6.36 -18.86
CA VAL A 77 3.98 -5.95 -18.28
C VAL A 77 3.21 -7.27 -18.18
N PRO A 78 2.85 -7.73 -16.97
CA PRO A 78 2.09 -8.96 -16.85
C PRO A 78 0.95 -8.82 -17.83
N LYS A 79 0.88 -9.70 -18.84
CA LYS A 79 -0.34 -9.77 -19.65
C LYS A 79 -1.41 -10.03 -18.62
N ILE A 80 -2.24 -9.01 -18.36
CA ILE A 80 -3.38 -9.13 -17.46
C ILE A 80 -4.12 -10.36 -17.98
N SER A 81 -4.12 -11.43 -17.17
CA SER A 81 -4.78 -12.67 -17.57
C SER A 81 -6.22 -12.33 -17.97
N ALA A 82 -6.75 -12.99 -18.99
CA ALA A 82 -8.19 -12.91 -19.28
C ALA A 82 -9.03 -13.24 -18.03
N ASP A 83 -8.45 -13.98 -17.08
CA ASP A 83 -9.02 -14.40 -15.79
C ASP A 83 -8.76 -13.41 -14.63
N ALA A 84 -8.12 -12.25 -14.87
CA ALA A 84 -7.90 -11.27 -13.81
C ALA A 84 -9.26 -10.83 -13.24
N VAL A 85 -9.43 -10.88 -11.91
CA VAL A 85 -10.70 -10.54 -11.23
C VAL A 85 -11.05 -9.05 -11.29
N PHE A 86 -10.12 -8.21 -11.77
CA PHE A 86 -10.24 -6.76 -11.86
C PHE A 86 -9.76 -6.23 -13.23
N ALA A 87 -10.11 -4.98 -13.51
CA ALA A 87 -9.68 -4.23 -14.69
C ALA A 87 -9.11 -2.88 -14.27
N ASN A 88 -8.09 -2.43 -15.02
CA ASN A 88 -7.50 -1.10 -14.88
C ASN A 88 -7.97 -0.22 -16.04
N SER A 89 -8.29 1.04 -15.76
CA SER A 89 -8.54 2.07 -16.78
C SER A 89 -7.87 3.38 -16.39
N GLU A 90 -7.37 4.12 -17.37
CA GLU A 90 -6.79 5.44 -17.15
C GLU A 90 -7.80 6.53 -17.48
N HIS A 91 -7.86 7.54 -16.61
CA HIS A 91 -8.80 8.65 -16.68
C HIS A 91 -8.08 9.97 -16.50
N PHE A 92 -8.66 11.03 -17.03
CA PHE A 92 -8.10 12.38 -17.03
C PHE A 92 -9.11 13.38 -16.48
N LEU A 93 -8.61 14.39 -15.78
CA LEU A 93 -9.36 15.53 -15.26
C LEU A 93 -8.53 16.80 -15.46
N THR A 94 -9.21 17.93 -15.67
CA THR A 94 -8.54 19.24 -15.63
C THR A 94 -8.81 19.90 -14.29
N VAL A 95 -7.75 20.21 -13.54
CA VAL A 95 -7.83 20.90 -12.24
C VAL A 95 -6.93 22.13 -12.29
N ASP A 96 -7.52 23.31 -12.10
CA ASP A 96 -6.81 24.60 -12.13
C ASP A 96 -5.95 24.77 -13.40
N GLY A 97 -6.57 24.45 -14.54
CA GLY A 97 -5.95 24.53 -15.87
C GLY A 97 -4.87 23.46 -16.14
N ARG A 98 -4.67 22.50 -15.24
CA ARG A 98 -3.70 21.40 -15.41
C ARG A 98 -4.43 20.11 -15.72
N GLU A 99 -4.03 19.42 -16.77
CA GLU A 99 -4.43 18.04 -17.00
C GLU A 99 -3.76 17.13 -15.97
N ARG A 100 -4.57 16.31 -15.31
CA ARG A 100 -4.20 15.36 -14.27
C ARG A 100 -4.78 14.01 -14.63
N SER A 101 -4.09 12.92 -14.29
CA SER A 101 -4.59 11.56 -14.55
C SER A 101 -4.65 10.70 -13.31
N TYR A 102 -5.47 9.65 -13.38
CA TYR A 102 -5.54 8.60 -12.37
C TYR A 102 -5.85 7.25 -13.03
N VAL A 103 -5.42 6.17 -12.39
CA VAL A 103 -5.79 4.81 -12.74
C VAL A 103 -6.92 4.36 -11.82
N LEU A 104 -7.99 3.86 -12.41
CA LEU A 104 -9.12 3.25 -11.72
C LEU A 104 -8.99 1.73 -11.80
N GLN A 105 -9.11 1.06 -10.66
CA GLN A 105 -9.22 -0.39 -10.56
C GLN A 105 -10.62 -0.76 -10.07
N LEU A 106 -11.28 -1.61 -10.85
CA LEU A 106 -12.62 -2.14 -10.57
C LEU A 106 -12.62 -3.65 -10.65
N PRO A 107 -13.42 -4.36 -9.84
CA PRO A 107 -13.72 -5.76 -10.13
C PRO A 107 -14.39 -5.88 -11.51
N LYS A 108 -14.21 -7.01 -12.18
CA LYS A 108 -14.89 -7.29 -13.46
C LYS A 108 -16.38 -7.60 -13.29
N ARG A 109 -16.84 -7.85 -12.06
CA ARG A 109 -18.26 -8.02 -11.73
C ARG A 109 -18.92 -6.67 -11.44
N GLU A 110 -20.22 -6.59 -11.66
CA GLU A 110 -21.01 -5.43 -11.23
C GLU A 110 -21.18 -5.43 -9.71
N PHE A 111 -21.36 -4.24 -9.15
CA PHE A 111 -21.65 -4.07 -7.73
C PHE A 111 -23.15 -4.21 -7.47
N GLU A 112 -23.54 -5.06 -6.53
CA GLU A 112 -24.94 -5.21 -6.12
C GLU A 112 -25.40 -4.07 -5.18
N LYS A 113 -24.46 -3.38 -4.55
CA LYS A 113 -24.69 -2.33 -3.55
C LYS A 113 -23.63 -1.25 -3.64
N LYS A 114 -23.81 -0.17 -2.88
CA LYS A 114 -22.76 0.84 -2.71
C LYS A 114 -21.53 0.23 -2.01
N VAL A 115 -20.34 0.53 -2.50
CA VAL A 115 -19.07 -0.06 -2.05
C VAL A 115 -18.08 1.01 -1.58
N PRO A 116 -17.13 0.66 -0.70
CA PRO A 116 -16.06 1.57 -0.32
C PRO A 116 -15.18 2.02 -1.49
N LEU A 117 -14.63 3.22 -1.37
CA LEU A 117 -13.63 3.76 -2.29
C LEU A 117 -12.30 3.95 -1.55
N VAL A 118 -11.21 3.39 -2.09
CA VAL A 118 -9.85 3.59 -1.60
C VAL A 118 -9.06 4.42 -2.60
N VAL A 119 -8.54 5.56 -2.18
CA VAL A 119 -7.60 6.37 -2.98
C VAL A 119 -6.18 6.10 -2.49
N PHE A 120 -5.34 5.49 -3.34
CA PHE A 120 -4.00 5.04 -2.98
C PHE A 120 -2.92 5.87 -3.69
N PHE A 121 -2.11 6.58 -2.91
CA PHE A 121 -1.08 7.52 -3.37
C PHE A 121 0.31 6.92 -3.44
N HIS A 122 0.99 7.12 -4.57
CA HIS A 122 2.39 6.72 -4.76
C HIS A 122 3.36 7.63 -4.00
N GLY A 123 4.56 7.10 -3.71
CA GLY A 123 5.66 7.89 -3.16
C GLY A 123 6.28 8.86 -4.17
N GLY A 124 7.19 9.72 -3.71
CA GLY A 124 7.81 10.74 -4.55
C GLY A 124 8.58 10.13 -5.73
N GLY A 125 8.39 10.66 -6.93
CA GLY A 125 8.94 10.14 -8.19
C GLY A 125 8.24 8.89 -8.72
N GLY A 126 7.18 8.42 -8.05
CA GLY A 126 6.34 7.31 -8.48
C GLY A 126 5.31 7.70 -9.55
N SER A 127 4.43 6.77 -9.88
CA SER A 127 3.26 7.00 -10.72
C SER A 127 2.12 6.05 -10.35
N ALA A 128 0.89 6.44 -10.70
CA ALA A 128 -0.32 5.64 -10.55
C ALA A 128 -0.18 4.25 -11.18
N GLN A 129 0.30 4.20 -12.42
CA GLN A 129 0.44 2.98 -13.20
C GLN A 129 1.38 1.99 -12.50
N ARG A 130 2.50 2.47 -11.94
CA ARG A 130 3.45 1.61 -11.22
C ARG A 130 2.89 1.11 -9.90
N LEU A 131 2.11 1.92 -9.20
CA LEU A 131 1.51 1.53 -7.92
C LEU A 131 0.33 0.57 -8.10
N ALA A 132 -0.45 0.73 -9.17
CA ALA A 132 -1.60 -0.13 -9.47
C ALA A 132 -1.21 -1.56 -9.88
N VAL A 133 0.04 -1.80 -10.30
CA VAL A 133 0.51 -3.15 -10.69
C VAL A 133 0.50 -4.13 -9.52
N PRO A 134 1.22 -3.88 -8.41
CA PRO A 134 1.03 -4.68 -7.20
C PRO A 134 -0.36 -4.43 -6.59
N GLY A 135 -0.74 -3.15 -6.44
CA GLY A 135 -2.10 -2.67 -6.19
C GLY A 135 -2.96 -3.41 -5.15
N MET A 136 -4.24 -3.09 -5.14
CA MET A 136 -5.27 -3.74 -4.35
C MET A 136 -6.18 -4.63 -5.20
N GLY A 137 -6.03 -4.60 -6.53
CA GLY A 137 -6.81 -5.39 -7.49
C GLY A 137 -6.95 -6.89 -7.13
N PRO A 138 -5.88 -7.60 -6.72
CA PRO A 138 -5.98 -9.01 -6.34
C PRO A 138 -6.97 -9.28 -5.18
N LEU A 139 -7.22 -8.30 -4.30
CA LEU A 139 -8.15 -8.43 -3.18
C LEU A 139 -9.62 -8.39 -3.63
N MET A 140 -9.89 -7.86 -4.83
CA MET A 140 -11.25 -7.72 -5.38
C MET A 140 -11.87 -9.06 -5.82
N GLY A 141 -11.12 -10.17 -5.78
CA GLY A 141 -11.67 -11.51 -5.99
C GLY A 141 -12.57 -11.97 -4.85
N GLY A 142 -12.39 -11.43 -3.64
CA GLY A 142 -13.13 -11.83 -2.43
C GLY A 142 -13.95 -10.71 -1.78
N ASP A 143 -13.68 -9.44 -2.09
CA ASP A 143 -14.33 -8.28 -1.49
C ASP A 143 -14.73 -7.24 -2.55
N ASP A 144 -15.77 -6.45 -2.28
CA ASP A 144 -16.22 -5.38 -3.18
C ASP A 144 -15.75 -4.00 -2.69
N PHE A 145 -14.91 -3.35 -3.49
CA PHE A 145 -14.49 -1.96 -3.33
C PHE A 145 -13.94 -1.43 -4.66
N ILE A 146 -13.78 -0.11 -4.73
CA ILE A 146 -13.12 0.58 -5.84
C ILE A 146 -11.76 1.07 -5.35
N ALA A 147 -10.71 0.91 -6.16
CA ALA A 147 -9.41 1.51 -5.88
C ALA A 147 -9.02 2.52 -6.96
N VAL A 148 -8.57 3.69 -6.53
CA VAL A 148 -8.12 4.79 -7.39
C VAL A 148 -6.67 5.11 -7.08
N TYR A 149 -5.85 5.26 -8.11
CA TYR A 149 -4.44 5.61 -7.99
C TYR A 149 -4.20 6.90 -8.78
N PRO A 150 -4.15 8.07 -8.13
CA PRO A 150 -3.93 9.33 -8.84
C PRO A 150 -2.44 9.57 -9.15
N ASN A 151 -2.16 10.32 -10.21
CA ASN A 151 -0.81 10.80 -10.51
C ASN A 151 -0.57 12.18 -9.89
N ALA A 152 0.53 12.30 -9.15
CA ALA A 152 0.96 13.57 -8.59
C ALA A 152 1.54 14.51 -9.65
N TRP A 153 1.40 15.83 -9.46
CA TRP A 153 1.99 16.79 -10.38
C TRP A 153 3.52 16.72 -10.34
N LYS A 154 4.14 16.47 -11.49
CA LYS A 154 5.59 16.26 -11.61
C LYS A 154 6.12 15.21 -10.60
N GLY A 155 5.33 14.17 -10.35
CA GLY A 155 5.71 13.00 -9.56
C GLY A 155 5.75 13.19 -8.04
N ASN A 156 5.34 14.34 -7.49
CA ASN A 156 5.28 14.53 -6.04
C ASN A 156 3.99 15.23 -5.62
N TRP A 157 3.42 14.80 -4.50
CA TRP A 157 2.26 15.43 -3.90
C TRP A 157 2.65 16.73 -3.19
N ASN A 158 1.78 17.72 -3.28
CA ASN A 158 1.75 18.81 -2.33
C ASN A 158 1.18 18.30 -1.00
N ASP A 159 2.06 17.76 -0.16
CA ASP A 159 1.74 17.10 1.10
C ASP A 159 1.79 18.04 2.33
N GLY A 160 1.86 19.36 2.11
CA GLY A 160 1.75 20.35 3.19
C GLY A 160 3.03 20.56 4.01
N ARG A 161 4.14 19.89 3.68
CA ARG A 161 5.43 20.07 4.39
C ARG A 161 6.25 21.30 3.97
N SER A 162 5.74 22.09 3.02
CA SER A 162 6.37 23.31 2.51
C SER A 162 7.81 23.12 2.01
N ALA A 163 8.10 21.97 1.38
CA ALA A 163 9.38 21.66 0.79
C ALA A 163 9.72 22.62 -0.36
N ARG A 164 10.88 23.26 -0.26
CA ARG A 164 11.33 24.32 -1.19
C ARG A 164 11.87 23.79 -2.52
N ASN A 165 12.10 22.48 -2.62
CA ASN A 165 12.66 21.84 -3.81
C ASN A 165 11.71 20.85 -4.48
N ILE A 166 10.43 20.86 -4.11
CA ILE A 166 9.40 20.01 -4.68
C ILE A 166 8.44 20.88 -5.49
N VAL A 167 8.40 20.65 -6.80
CA VAL A 167 7.68 21.50 -7.76
C VAL A 167 6.22 21.69 -7.39
N SER A 168 5.50 20.62 -7.04
CA SER A 168 4.09 20.71 -6.65
C SER A 168 3.84 21.57 -5.41
N GLN A 169 4.82 21.68 -4.51
CA GLN A 169 4.72 22.51 -3.31
C GLN A 169 5.09 23.96 -3.59
N VAL A 170 6.13 24.18 -4.40
CA VAL A 170 6.57 25.52 -4.83
C VAL A 170 5.53 26.20 -5.72
N GLU A 171 4.90 25.45 -6.63
CA GLU A 171 3.84 25.96 -7.50
C GLU A 171 2.46 26.06 -6.80
N GLY A 172 2.35 25.63 -5.54
CA GLY A 172 1.09 25.64 -4.80
C GLY A 172 0.00 24.78 -5.44
N VAL A 173 0.35 23.61 -5.98
CA VAL A 173 -0.60 22.71 -6.63
C VAL A 173 -1.64 22.24 -5.61
N ASP A 174 -2.92 22.40 -5.95
CA ASP A 174 -4.03 21.98 -5.11
C ASP A 174 -4.36 20.49 -5.34
N ASP A 175 -3.52 19.62 -4.78
CA ASP A 175 -3.74 18.17 -4.83
C ASP A 175 -4.95 17.74 -4.00
N VAL A 176 -5.35 18.50 -2.97
CA VAL A 176 -6.56 18.20 -2.18
C VAL A 176 -7.80 18.37 -3.06
N LYS A 177 -7.91 19.49 -3.78
CA LYS A 177 -8.99 19.71 -4.75
C LYS A 177 -9.01 18.67 -5.85
N PHE A 178 -7.85 18.28 -6.39
CA PHE A 178 -7.77 17.21 -7.37
C PHE A 178 -8.36 15.90 -6.85
N VAL A 179 -7.98 15.47 -5.65
CA VAL A 179 -8.51 14.24 -5.05
C VAL A 179 -10.01 14.34 -4.76
N ARG A 180 -10.50 15.47 -4.26
CA ARG A 180 -11.94 15.68 -4.05
C ARG A 180 -12.73 15.54 -5.35
N GLN A 181 -12.21 16.10 -6.46
CA GLN A 181 -12.85 15.94 -7.78
C GLN A 181 -12.81 14.51 -8.29
N ILE A 182 -11.76 13.74 -8.01
CA ILE A 182 -11.75 12.31 -8.35
C ILE A 182 -12.81 11.54 -7.57
N VAL A 183 -12.91 11.78 -6.25
CA VAL A 183 -13.92 11.13 -5.42
C VAL A 183 -15.33 11.47 -5.91
N GLU A 184 -15.58 12.74 -6.25
CA GLU A 184 -16.86 13.15 -6.87
C GLU A 184 -17.10 12.39 -8.17
N LYS A 185 -16.14 12.44 -9.10
CA LYS A 185 -16.31 11.85 -10.42
C LYS A 185 -16.53 10.36 -10.39
N VAL A 186 -15.79 9.65 -9.54
CA VAL A 186 -15.94 8.20 -9.37
C VAL A 186 -17.27 7.87 -8.69
N SER A 187 -17.76 8.73 -7.78
CA SER A 187 -19.07 8.56 -7.15
C SER A 187 -20.25 8.86 -8.08
N GLU A 188 -20.07 9.69 -9.11
CA GLU A 188 -21.06 9.89 -10.17
C GLU A 188 -21.18 8.66 -11.08
N LEU A 189 -20.06 8.00 -11.37
CA LEU A 189 -19.98 6.92 -12.35
C LEU A 189 -20.25 5.54 -11.75
N TYR A 190 -20.01 5.36 -10.45
CA TYR A 190 -20.08 4.06 -9.79
C TYR A 190 -20.81 4.15 -8.45
N ALA A 191 -21.34 3.02 -7.98
CA ALA A 191 -22.04 2.91 -6.71
C ALA A 191 -21.06 3.03 -5.53
N VAL A 192 -20.54 4.23 -5.25
CA VAL A 192 -19.66 4.51 -4.11
C VAL A 192 -20.49 4.80 -2.87
N ASP A 193 -20.14 4.16 -1.75
CA ASP A 193 -20.55 4.59 -0.43
C ASP A 193 -19.68 5.79 0.00
N ARG A 194 -20.23 7.00 -0.14
CA ARG A 194 -19.54 8.26 0.16
C ARG A 194 -19.24 8.47 1.65
N SER A 195 -19.81 7.64 2.53
CA SER A 195 -19.45 7.61 3.94
C SER A 195 -18.22 6.72 4.21
N ARG A 196 -17.80 5.91 3.23
CA ARG A 196 -16.68 4.96 3.30
C ARG A 196 -15.66 5.21 2.20
N VAL A 197 -15.14 6.44 2.18
CA VAL A 197 -13.99 6.81 1.34
C VAL A 197 -12.74 6.84 2.22
N PHE A 198 -11.69 6.18 1.76
CA PHE A 198 -10.44 5.99 2.50
C PHE A 198 -9.25 6.46 1.67
N ALA A 199 -8.20 6.93 2.35
CA ALA A 199 -6.94 7.32 1.72
C ALA A 199 -5.80 6.45 2.24
N ALA A 200 -4.99 5.90 1.35
CA ALA A 200 -3.77 5.18 1.71
C ALA A 200 -2.61 5.72 0.88
N GLY A 201 -1.39 5.58 1.37
CA GLY A 201 -0.25 6.03 0.58
C GLY A 201 1.07 5.54 1.13
N ILE A 202 2.10 5.66 0.30
CA ILE A 202 3.48 5.28 0.64
C ILE A 202 4.36 6.54 0.60
N SER A 203 5.21 6.76 1.62
CA SER A 203 6.20 7.83 1.64
C SER A 203 5.57 9.23 1.44
N ASN A 204 5.92 10.00 0.42
CA ASN A 204 5.23 11.26 0.09
C ASN A 204 3.70 11.13 -0.06
N GLY A 205 3.20 9.98 -0.56
CA GLY A 205 1.76 9.70 -0.59
C GLY A 205 1.15 9.43 0.79
N ALA A 206 1.94 8.89 1.73
CA ALA A 206 1.53 8.72 3.13
C ALA A 206 1.46 10.07 3.86
N ILE A 207 2.46 10.95 3.65
CA ILE A 207 2.43 12.34 4.17
C ILE A 207 1.22 13.08 3.59
N PHE A 208 0.93 12.90 2.29
CA PHE A 208 -0.25 13.49 1.68
C PHE A 208 -1.57 12.91 2.22
N SER A 209 -1.61 11.62 2.59
CA SER A 209 -2.77 11.02 3.26
C SER A 209 -3.06 11.71 4.61
N HIS A 210 -2.03 12.09 5.37
CA HIS A 210 -2.20 12.93 6.56
C HIS A 210 -2.80 14.29 6.24
N ARG A 211 -2.33 14.95 5.17
CA ARG A 211 -2.90 16.22 4.72
C ARG A 211 -4.40 16.09 4.41
N LEU A 212 -4.81 15.00 3.77
CA LEU A 212 -6.24 14.73 3.49
C LEU A 212 -7.05 14.50 4.77
N ALA A 213 -6.49 13.89 5.81
CA ALA A 213 -7.18 13.81 7.09
C ALA A 213 -7.38 15.20 7.72
N VAL A 214 -6.37 16.07 7.67
CA VAL A 214 -6.45 17.43 8.22
C VAL A 214 -7.42 18.31 7.42
N GLU A 215 -7.27 18.36 6.10
CA GLU A 215 -7.97 19.33 5.23
C GLU A 215 -9.26 18.77 4.57
N ALA A 216 -9.48 17.45 4.61
CA ALA A 216 -10.59 16.79 3.93
C ALA A 216 -11.20 15.62 4.73
N SER A 217 -11.24 15.72 6.06
CA SER A 217 -11.93 14.75 6.94
C SER A 217 -13.44 14.68 6.70
N ASP A 218 -14.03 15.68 6.03
CA ASP A 218 -15.40 15.63 5.53
C ASP A 218 -15.59 14.70 4.32
N VAL A 219 -14.49 14.22 3.71
CA VAL A 219 -14.47 13.25 2.62
C VAL A 219 -13.95 11.90 3.07
N PHE A 220 -12.89 11.86 3.89
CA PHE A 220 -12.21 10.62 4.26
C PHE A 220 -12.58 10.12 5.66
N ALA A 221 -13.14 8.90 5.74
CA ALA A 221 -13.50 8.25 7.01
C ALA A 221 -12.28 7.64 7.72
N GLY A 222 -11.21 7.37 6.97
CA GLY A 222 -9.99 6.83 7.52
C GLY A 222 -8.81 6.93 6.56
N ILE A 223 -7.61 6.90 7.12
CA ILE A 223 -6.36 6.92 6.37
C ILE A 223 -5.41 5.78 6.78
N ALA A 224 -4.58 5.34 5.84
CA ALA A 224 -3.53 4.35 6.09
C ALA A 224 -2.16 4.80 5.51
N PRO A 225 -1.43 5.66 6.23
CA PRO A 225 -0.07 6.08 5.85
C PRO A 225 0.96 4.96 6.10
N VAL A 226 1.70 4.60 5.06
CA VAL A 226 2.84 3.68 5.13
C VAL A 226 4.13 4.44 4.92
N ILE A 227 5.09 4.29 5.85
CA ILE A 227 6.44 4.89 5.82
C ILE A 227 6.42 6.40 5.52
N GLY A 228 5.41 7.10 6.04
CA GLY A 228 5.29 8.55 6.04
C GLY A 228 4.90 9.05 7.42
N GLY A 229 5.20 10.30 7.71
CA GLY A 229 4.84 10.97 8.96
C GLY A 229 3.97 12.20 8.70
N LEU A 230 3.44 12.79 9.77
CA LEU A 230 2.70 14.04 9.71
C LEU A 230 3.69 15.22 9.56
N ALA A 231 3.49 16.05 8.54
CA ALA A 231 4.34 17.20 8.29
C ALA A 231 4.26 18.25 9.42
N GLU A 232 5.39 18.83 9.81
CA GLU A 232 5.45 19.83 10.90
C GLU A 232 4.47 21.01 10.72
N PRO A 233 4.29 21.61 9.52
CA PRO A 233 3.30 22.67 9.35
C PRO A 233 1.86 22.21 9.60
N LEU A 234 1.51 20.99 9.20
CA LEU A 234 0.18 20.41 9.42
C LEU A 234 -0.05 20.06 10.89
N ALA A 235 0.98 19.61 11.62
CA ALA A 235 0.88 19.34 13.04
C ALA A 235 0.56 20.59 13.87
N LYS A 236 1.11 21.76 13.49
CA LYS A 236 0.87 23.03 14.18
C LYS A 236 -0.58 23.50 14.11
N ASP A 237 -1.30 23.11 13.06
CA ASP A 237 -2.71 23.45 12.86
C ASP A 237 -3.56 22.18 12.66
N PHE A 238 -3.29 21.15 13.47
CA PHE A 238 -4.00 19.88 13.39
C PHE A 238 -5.44 20.03 13.90
N LYS A 239 -6.36 20.33 12.97
CA LYS A 239 -7.78 20.53 13.24
C LYS A 239 -8.68 19.85 12.19
N PRO A 240 -8.63 18.51 12.04
CA PRO A 240 -9.64 17.82 11.23
C PRO A 240 -11.05 18.17 11.72
N VAL A 241 -12.00 18.33 10.79
CA VAL A 241 -13.39 18.67 11.13
C VAL A 241 -14.13 17.48 11.74
N TYR A 242 -13.83 16.26 11.26
CA TYR A 242 -14.42 15.01 11.74
C TYR A 242 -13.36 14.08 12.32
N PRO A 243 -13.72 13.16 13.24
CA PRO A 243 -12.85 12.05 13.62
C PRO A 243 -12.44 11.22 12.40
N VAL A 244 -11.19 10.74 12.37
CA VAL A 244 -10.64 9.98 11.24
C VAL A 244 -9.97 8.72 11.78
N SER A 245 -10.36 7.55 11.23
CA SER A 245 -9.67 6.29 11.55
C SER A 245 -8.24 6.30 11.00
N LEU A 246 -7.27 5.81 11.75
CA LEU A 246 -5.85 5.86 11.39
C LEU A 246 -5.21 4.47 11.47
N PHE A 247 -4.54 4.05 10.40
CA PHE A 247 -3.65 2.90 10.42
C PHE A 247 -2.25 3.22 9.91
N VAL A 248 -1.28 3.27 10.81
CA VAL A 248 0.10 3.63 10.48
C VAL A 248 0.95 2.38 10.37
N ILE A 249 1.80 2.32 9.35
CA ILE A 249 2.85 1.30 9.22
C ILE A 249 4.20 2.01 9.03
N GLN A 250 5.17 1.77 9.90
CA GLN A 250 6.51 2.35 9.79
C GLN A 250 7.60 1.37 10.23
N GLY A 251 8.81 1.56 9.68
CA GLY A 251 10.01 0.87 10.14
C GLY A 251 10.87 1.76 11.03
N ASP A 252 11.48 1.20 12.08
CA ASP A 252 12.35 1.98 12.98
C ASP A 252 13.77 2.24 12.42
N GLN A 253 14.11 1.67 11.27
CA GLN A 253 15.34 1.95 10.51
C GLN A 253 15.06 2.69 9.20
N ASP A 254 13.91 3.37 9.10
CA ASP A 254 13.59 4.25 7.98
C ASP A 254 14.47 5.52 8.01
N THR A 255 15.50 5.54 7.17
CA THR A 255 16.43 6.67 7.07
C THR A 255 15.89 7.83 6.22
N PHE A 256 14.73 7.68 5.59
CA PHE A 256 14.15 8.68 4.70
C PHE A 256 13.13 9.53 5.44
N VAL A 257 12.25 8.89 6.23
CA VAL A 257 11.25 9.55 7.05
C VAL A 257 11.44 9.06 8.50
N PRO A 258 12.19 9.82 9.31
CA PRO A 258 12.59 9.38 10.66
C PRO A 258 11.39 9.28 11.61
N ILE A 259 11.33 8.18 12.36
CA ILE A 259 10.27 7.91 13.36
C ILE A 259 10.31 8.92 14.53
N ASP A 260 11.50 9.42 14.87
CA ASP A 260 11.70 10.43 15.92
C ASP A 260 11.45 11.86 15.41
N GLY A 261 10.98 12.01 14.17
CA GLY A 261 10.73 13.29 13.54
C GLY A 261 12.00 13.96 12.99
N GLY A 262 11.81 15.09 12.34
CA GLY A 262 12.87 15.90 11.75
C GLY A 262 12.90 15.88 10.23
N ALA A 263 14.08 16.17 9.69
CA ALA A 263 14.27 16.44 8.27
C ALA A 263 14.18 15.18 7.40
N ILE A 264 13.34 15.22 6.38
CA ILE A 264 13.18 14.12 5.44
C ILE A 264 14.47 13.98 4.61
N LEU A 265 15.01 12.76 4.53
CA LEU A 265 16.32 12.44 3.96
C LEU A 265 17.47 13.29 4.55
N GLY A 266 17.34 13.70 5.82
CA GLY A 266 18.31 14.56 6.51
C GLY A 266 18.46 15.96 5.87
N ARG A 267 17.47 16.43 5.10
CA ARG A 267 17.56 17.69 4.35
C ARG A 267 16.34 18.58 4.60
N ASP A 268 16.51 19.68 5.35
CA ASP A 268 15.41 20.61 5.68
C ASP A 268 14.68 21.16 4.45
N ARG A 269 15.38 21.33 3.33
CA ARG A 269 14.75 21.80 2.07
C ARG A 269 13.64 20.88 1.55
N ARG A 270 13.63 19.60 1.95
CA ARG A 270 12.59 18.61 1.63
C ARG A 270 11.42 18.63 2.63
N GLY A 271 11.42 19.54 3.60
CA GLY A 271 10.45 19.60 4.67
C GLY A 271 10.75 18.62 5.80
N ARG A 272 9.95 18.70 6.85
CA ARG A 272 10.13 17.98 8.11
C ARG A 272 8.81 17.32 8.54
N VAL A 273 8.92 16.23 9.29
CA VAL A 273 7.80 15.55 9.96
C VAL A 273 7.98 15.62 11.47
N ILE A 274 6.88 15.57 12.22
CA ILE A 274 6.96 15.38 13.67
C ILE A 274 7.25 13.91 14.01
N ALA A 275 7.60 13.64 15.27
CA ALA A 275 7.80 12.28 15.76
C ALA A 275 6.50 11.46 15.66
N THR A 276 6.62 10.17 15.40
CA THR A 276 5.46 9.28 15.24
C THR A 276 4.62 9.18 16.51
N GLU A 277 5.24 9.15 17.68
CA GLU A 277 4.51 9.16 18.96
C GLU A 277 3.74 10.48 19.16
N GLU A 278 4.30 11.62 18.73
CA GLU A 278 3.63 12.91 18.77
C GLU A 278 2.44 12.94 17.80
N MET A 279 2.63 12.44 16.57
CA MET A 279 1.57 12.28 15.59
C MET A 279 0.44 11.39 16.11
N LEU A 280 0.76 10.21 16.67
CA LEU A 280 -0.24 9.34 17.29
C LEU A 280 -0.98 10.09 18.40
N GLY A 281 -0.27 10.84 19.24
CA GLY A 281 -0.86 11.69 20.28
C GLY A 281 -1.91 12.68 19.74
N LEU A 282 -1.62 13.35 18.62
CA LEU A 282 -2.58 14.28 17.99
C LEU A 282 -3.85 13.57 17.52
N TYR A 283 -3.74 12.43 16.84
CA TYR A 283 -4.90 11.67 16.40
C TYR A 283 -5.69 11.07 17.55
N LEU A 284 -5.02 10.54 18.57
CA LEU A 284 -5.67 9.98 19.76
C LEU A 284 -6.44 11.06 20.53
N LEU A 285 -5.83 12.24 20.71
CA LEU A 285 -6.51 13.38 21.34
C LEU A 285 -7.73 13.81 20.53
N HIS A 286 -7.56 13.99 19.21
CA HIS A 286 -8.65 14.38 18.31
C HIS A 286 -9.81 13.38 18.31
N ASN A 287 -9.48 12.08 18.29
CA ASN A 287 -10.45 10.99 18.30
C ASN A 287 -10.96 10.64 19.72
N LYS A 288 -10.58 11.41 20.75
CA LYS A 288 -10.93 11.20 22.18
C LYS A 288 -10.57 9.82 22.74
N ILE A 289 -9.44 9.27 22.31
CA ILE A 289 -8.90 8.00 22.81
C ILE A 289 -7.85 8.29 23.89
N SER A 290 -8.17 7.97 25.14
CA SER A 290 -7.28 8.18 26.30
C SER A 290 -6.66 6.89 26.84
N ALA A 291 -7.24 5.74 26.53
CA ALA A 291 -6.77 4.45 27.01
C ALA A 291 -5.55 3.95 26.19
N LYS A 292 -4.66 3.22 26.88
CA LYS A 292 -3.45 2.64 26.29
C LYS A 292 -3.80 1.55 25.25
N PRO A 293 -2.95 1.33 24.25
CA PRO A 293 -3.17 0.29 23.26
C PRO A 293 -2.88 -1.09 23.84
N THR A 294 -3.56 -2.10 23.30
CA THR A 294 -3.11 -3.49 23.39
C THR A 294 -1.91 -3.66 22.46
N LYS A 295 -0.82 -4.23 22.98
CA LYS A 295 0.40 -4.50 22.21
C LYS A 295 0.56 -6.00 21.95
N SER A 296 0.97 -6.37 20.75
CA SER A 296 1.28 -7.75 20.36
C SER A 296 2.38 -7.77 19.31
N LEU A 297 2.93 -8.96 19.03
CA LEU A 297 3.80 -9.20 17.89
C LEU A 297 3.00 -9.98 16.82
N LEU A 298 3.19 -9.64 15.55
CA LEU A 298 2.74 -10.52 14.47
C LEU A 298 3.60 -11.81 14.46
N PRO A 299 3.05 -12.91 13.92
CA PRO A 299 3.84 -14.09 13.56
C PRO A 299 5.01 -13.69 12.64
N ASP A 300 6.15 -14.30 12.89
CA ASP A 300 7.38 -14.18 12.09
C ASP A 300 7.32 -15.27 11.01
N LEU A 301 6.77 -14.91 9.84
CA LEU A 301 6.53 -15.84 8.74
C LEU A 301 7.73 -15.94 7.80
N ASP A 302 8.61 -14.93 7.81
CA ASP A 302 9.88 -14.96 7.07
C ASP A 302 11.05 -14.49 7.96
N PRO A 303 11.57 -15.37 8.84
CA PRO A 303 12.63 -15.01 9.78
C PRO A 303 13.94 -14.55 9.13
N GLU A 304 14.16 -14.87 7.84
CA GLU A 304 15.36 -14.51 7.09
C GLU A 304 15.37 -13.03 6.68
N ASP A 305 14.22 -12.35 6.71
CA ASP A 305 14.15 -10.90 6.48
C ASP A 305 14.77 -10.10 7.65
N GLY A 306 14.88 -10.72 8.83
CA GLY A 306 15.48 -10.16 10.04
C GLY A 306 14.71 -8.96 10.61
N THR A 307 13.41 -8.88 10.35
CA THR A 307 12.47 -7.89 10.88
C THR A 307 11.47 -8.54 11.85
N ARG A 308 10.80 -7.73 12.66
CA ARG A 308 9.67 -8.17 13.50
C ARG A 308 8.64 -7.07 13.62
N THR A 309 7.36 -7.40 13.61
CA THR A 309 6.30 -6.37 13.66
C THR A 309 5.60 -6.32 15.01
N GLU A 310 5.72 -5.18 15.71
CA GLU A 310 4.94 -4.82 16.88
C GLU A 310 3.64 -4.13 16.44
N CYS A 311 2.50 -4.69 16.84
CA CYS A 311 1.19 -4.09 16.64
C CYS A 311 0.74 -3.36 17.89
N ARG A 312 0.17 -2.18 17.73
CA ARG A 312 -0.54 -1.43 18.77
C ARG A 312 -1.96 -1.17 18.30
N LEU A 313 -2.92 -1.72 19.02
CA LEU A 313 -4.35 -1.54 18.76
C LEU A 313 -4.93 -0.68 19.86
N TYR A 314 -5.38 0.52 19.51
CA TYR A 314 -6.04 1.41 20.45
C TYR A 314 -7.54 1.07 20.53
N PRO A 315 -8.19 1.29 21.69
CA PRO A 315 -9.63 1.15 21.77
C PRO A 315 -10.33 2.15 20.85
N ALA A 316 -11.58 1.84 20.48
CA ALA A 316 -12.37 2.70 19.62
C ALA A 316 -12.59 4.08 20.28
N GLY A 317 -12.45 5.14 19.50
CA GLY A 317 -12.69 6.53 19.92
C GLY A 317 -14.12 6.99 19.66
N ASP A 318 -14.28 8.32 19.60
CA ASP A 318 -15.53 8.97 19.15
C ASP A 318 -15.98 8.42 17.80
N ASP A 319 -17.30 8.29 17.61
CA ASP A 319 -17.90 7.74 16.39
C ASP A 319 -17.34 6.35 15.99
N CYS A 320 -16.82 5.61 16.97
CA CYS A 320 -16.19 4.30 16.83
C CYS A 320 -14.93 4.28 15.93
N VAL A 321 -14.27 5.42 15.72
CA VAL A 321 -13.06 5.46 14.88
C VAL A 321 -11.95 4.59 15.47
N LEU A 322 -11.17 3.99 14.56
CA LEU A 322 -10.14 3.02 14.91
C LEU A 322 -8.75 3.64 14.77
N VAL A 323 -7.85 3.39 15.72
CA VAL A 323 -6.43 3.74 15.59
C VAL A 323 -5.58 2.48 15.77
N GLN A 324 -4.74 2.20 14.78
CA GLN A 324 -3.80 1.07 14.78
C GLN A 324 -2.42 1.54 14.33
N TYR A 325 -1.37 0.95 14.90
CA TYR A 325 0.00 1.25 14.53
C TYR A 325 0.83 -0.03 14.47
N TYR A 326 1.46 -0.28 13.32
CA TYR A 326 2.44 -1.34 13.13
C TYR A 326 3.84 -0.73 13.05
N LEU A 327 4.69 -1.14 13.97
CA LEU A 327 6.11 -0.80 14.00
C LEU A 327 6.93 -2.02 13.61
N ILE A 328 7.60 -1.92 12.46
CA ILE A 328 8.49 -2.94 11.93
C ILE A 328 9.89 -2.70 12.50
N ARG A 329 10.28 -3.51 13.48
CA ARG A 329 11.63 -3.54 14.04
C ARG A 329 12.62 -3.97 12.98
N ASN A 330 13.73 -3.24 12.89
CA ASN A 330 14.73 -3.32 11.81
C ASN A 330 14.19 -3.01 10.40
N GLY A 331 12.93 -2.57 10.29
CA GLY A 331 12.31 -2.25 9.00
C GLY A 331 12.77 -0.90 8.47
N GLY A 332 12.96 -0.81 7.15
CA GLY A 332 13.33 0.41 6.45
C GLY A 332 12.15 1.14 5.79
N HIS A 333 12.47 1.98 4.82
CA HIS A 333 11.55 2.75 3.99
C HIS A 333 10.91 1.90 2.88
N ARG A 334 10.14 0.87 3.26
CA ARG A 334 9.51 -0.07 2.32
C ARG A 334 8.10 -0.46 2.69
N MET A 335 7.29 -0.73 1.66
CA MET A 335 5.98 -1.36 1.79
C MET A 335 6.16 -2.85 2.14
N PRO A 336 5.53 -3.36 3.22
CA PRO A 336 5.61 -4.78 3.60
C PRO A 336 4.98 -5.72 2.57
N GLY A 337 5.52 -6.93 2.48
CA GLY A 337 5.02 -8.03 1.66
C GLY A 337 5.41 -7.98 0.18
N ILE A 338 6.21 -6.99 -0.24
CA ILE A 338 6.75 -6.93 -1.60
C ILE A 338 8.27 -7.07 -1.54
N ALA A 339 8.76 -8.28 -1.85
CA ALA A 339 10.18 -8.50 -2.04
C ALA A 339 10.73 -7.56 -3.13
N GLN A 340 11.74 -6.76 -2.79
CA GLN A 340 12.50 -5.96 -3.77
C GLN A 340 13.95 -6.42 -3.78
N VAL A 341 14.64 -6.12 -4.88
CA VAL A 341 16.05 -6.48 -5.08
C VAL A 341 16.95 -6.04 -3.92
N ALA A 342 17.87 -6.92 -3.52
CA ALA A 342 18.78 -6.74 -2.38
C ALA A 342 19.61 -5.45 -2.47
N GLU A 343 19.99 -5.02 -3.69
CA GLU A 343 20.74 -3.78 -3.93
C GLU A 343 20.06 -2.52 -3.36
N ARG A 344 18.73 -2.53 -3.26
CA ARG A 344 18.00 -1.40 -2.70
C ARG A 344 18.06 -1.38 -1.18
N GLU A 345 18.40 -2.48 -0.50
CA GLU A 345 18.32 -2.59 0.96
C GLU A 345 19.33 -1.66 1.64
N ALA A 346 20.52 -1.54 1.08
CA ALA A 346 21.55 -0.60 1.56
C ALA A 346 21.07 0.87 1.53
N ILE A 347 20.06 1.19 0.73
CA ILE A 347 19.53 2.56 0.57
C ILE A 347 18.24 2.75 1.35
N THR A 348 17.31 1.80 1.25
CA THR A 348 15.95 1.91 1.79
C THR A 348 15.70 1.03 3.00
N GLY A 349 16.72 0.35 3.52
CA GLY A 349 16.61 -0.60 4.62
C GLY A 349 15.83 -1.86 4.26
N LYS A 350 15.63 -2.71 5.27
CA LYS A 350 14.96 -4.01 5.16
C LYS A 350 13.47 -3.89 4.88
N VAL A 351 12.89 -4.92 4.28
CA VAL A 351 11.44 -5.07 4.11
C VAL A 351 10.97 -6.19 5.01
N SER A 352 9.81 -6.02 5.65
CA SER A 352 9.12 -7.14 6.29
C SER A 352 8.31 -7.91 5.25
N LEU A 353 8.50 -9.21 5.21
CA LEU A 353 7.79 -10.18 4.37
C LEU A 353 6.77 -11.00 5.18
N ASP A 354 6.69 -10.76 6.49
CA ASP A 354 5.72 -11.38 7.41
C ASP A 354 4.25 -11.14 7.04
N PHE A 355 3.95 -10.03 6.36
CA PHE A 355 2.58 -9.67 6.00
C PHE A 355 2.52 -8.78 4.75
N SER A 356 1.37 -8.82 4.07
CA SER A 356 1.05 -7.90 2.98
C SER A 356 0.49 -6.59 3.51
N GLY A 357 1.18 -5.47 3.25
CA GLY A 357 0.67 -4.15 3.63
C GLY A 357 -0.68 -3.82 2.99
N TYR A 358 -0.91 -4.22 1.72
CA TYR A 358 -2.20 -3.98 1.04
C TYR A 358 -3.35 -4.72 1.71
N GLU A 359 -3.11 -5.96 2.13
CA GLU A 359 -4.12 -6.77 2.82
C GLU A 359 -4.44 -6.19 4.19
N GLU A 360 -3.44 -5.80 4.99
CA GLU A 360 -3.66 -5.22 6.31
C GLU A 360 -4.39 -3.86 6.22
N ILE A 361 -4.02 -3.02 5.24
CA ILE A 361 -4.75 -1.78 4.95
C ILE A 361 -6.22 -2.07 4.64
N TRP A 362 -6.50 -3.05 3.78
CA TRP A 362 -7.88 -3.40 3.45
C TRP A 362 -8.63 -3.99 4.64
N LYS A 363 -8.01 -4.90 5.40
CA LYS A 363 -8.58 -5.47 6.64
C LYS A 363 -8.94 -4.37 7.64
N PHE A 364 -8.11 -3.33 7.74
CA PHE A 364 -8.39 -2.16 8.56
C PHE A 364 -9.59 -1.34 8.03
N PHE A 365 -9.60 -0.96 6.74
CA PHE A 365 -10.69 -0.18 6.15
C PHE A 365 -12.04 -0.90 6.16
N LYS A 366 -12.06 -2.24 6.09
CA LYS A 366 -13.30 -3.03 6.26
C LYS A 366 -13.93 -2.82 7.64
N LYS A 367 -13.11 -2.70 8.69
CA LYS A 367 -13.54 -2.51 10.08
C LYS A 367 -13.85 -1.05 10.41
N CYS A 368 -13.34 -0.10 9.63
CA CYS A 368 -13.58 1.32 9.88
C CYS A 368 -15.09 1.65 9.81
N PRO A 369 -15.61 2.44 10.76
CA PRO A 369 -16.98 2.91 10.68
C PRO A 369 -17.18 3.84 9.48
N PRO A 370 -18.40 3.94 8.94
CA PRO A 370 -18.80 5.07 8.10
C PRO A 370 -18.51 6.41 8.77
N ARG A 371 -18.12 7.43 8.01
CA ARG A 371 -18.09 8.81 8.52
C ARG A 371 -19.50 9.22 8.96
N ILE A 372 -19.66 9.62 10.21
CA ILE A 372 -20.92 10.16 10.72
C ILE A 372 -21.00 11.64 10.33
N ILE A 373 -21.79 11.95 9.31
CA ILE A 373 -22.17 13.33 9.02
C ILE A 373 -23.37 13.64 9.90
N TYR A 374 -23.17 14.25 11.06
CA TYR A 374 -24.29 14.84 11.78
C TYR A 374 -24.85 15.95 10.89
N SER A 375 -26.03 15.75 10.30
CA SER A 375 -26.78 16.86 9.72
C SER A 375 -27.19 17.76 10.90
N CYS A 376 -26.44 18.83 11.11
CA CYS A 376 -26.82 19.88 12.05
C CYS A 376 -28.01 20.63 11.43
N THR A 377 -29.20 20.02 11.38
CA THR A 377 -30.47 20.66 10.97
C THR A 377 -31.75 19.85 11.23
N GLN A 378 -31.72 18.64 11.80
CA GLN A 378 -32.97 17.94 12.17
C GLN A 378 -32.88 17.30 13.54
N ASN A 379 -33.16 18.08 14.59
CA ASN A 379 -33.79 17.66 15.86
C ASN A 379 -33.60 18.71 16.97
N ARG A 380 -33.96 19.97 16.71
CA ARG A 380 -34.22 20.94 17.79
C ARG A 380 -35.71 21.24 18.03
N ASP A 381 -36.62 20.75 17.19
CA ASP A 381 -38.04 21.16 17.26
C ASP A 381 -39.04 20.06 17.67
N THR A 382 -38.63 18.97 18.33
CA THR A 382 -39.60 17.94 18.79
C THR A 382 -39.59 17.67 20.30
N LYS A 383 -38.93 18.52 21.10
CA LYS A 383 -38.97 18.42 22.57
C LYS A 383 -39.74 19.53 23.30
N GLU A 384 -40.22 20.57 22.62
CA GLU A 384 -40.97 21.67 23.27
C GLU A 384 -42.50 21.62 23.10
N GLU A 385 -43.06 20.83 22.18
CA GLU A 385 -44.53 20.78 21.98
C GLU A 385 -45.27 19.66 22.74
N ARG A 386 -44.61 18.90 23.63
CA ARG A 386 -45.28 17.88 24.46
C ARG A 386 -45.63 18.29 25.89
N ASN A 387 -45.40 19.55 26.28
CA ASN A 387 -45.65 20.02 27.65
C ASN A 387 -46.66 21.17 27.76
N LEU A 388 -47.56 21.36 26.78
CA LEU A 388 -48.59 22.40 26.83
C LEU A 388 -50.03 21.91 26.58
N SER A 389 -50.31 20.60 26.68
CA SER A 389 -51.69 20.08 26.62
C SER A 389 -52.14 19.31 27.86
N GLU A 390 -51.41 19.39 28.98
CA GLU A 390 -51.90 18.93 30.29
C GLU A 390 -51.57 19.98 31.36
N ASN A 391 -52.48 20.95 31.52
CA ASN A 391 -52.82 21.62 32.77
C ASN A 391 -54.08 22.48 32.60
#